data_AF-A0A2W6DZQ0-F1
#
_entry.id   AF-A0A2W6DZQ0-F1
#
_cell.length_a   1.000
_cell.length_b   1.000
_cell.length_c   1.000
_cell.angle_alpha   90.00
_cell.angle_beta   90.00
_cell.angle_gamma   90.00
#
_symmetry.space_group_name_H-M   'P 1'
#
loop_
_entity.id
_entity.type
_entity.pdbx_description
1 polymer ?
#
loop_
_entity_poly.entity_id
_entity_poly.type
_entity_poly.pdbx_seq_one_letter_code
_entity_poly.pdbx_strand_id
1 'polypeptide(L)'
;MAQQGAPRRQPVIGDYGFLSDCASAALLDRDASIDWWCVPRFDSPSVFGRLLDPDAGHWTLHPTGDFESDRRYVEDTLVLCTRFVTATGTVTVTDTLGLEHGARGHEIGLRSPHALLRRVEGLHGSVQIRSEFAPRMEYGRTQPHLRVTDAGVEARGGPVRLSCSGPVTWVCGNGRAVTTFHVSAGQTVDLRVAYAPSFEPPPARRGPFEDTAQPTTDDTIAAWQSWAGQHTTYDGAFPAEVRRSSLVLQGLTFQASGAVVAAATTSLPEVMGG
;
A
#
# COMPACT_ATOMS: atom_id res chain seq x y z
N MET A 1 -22.37 21.30 9.06
CA MET A 1 -22.09 20.29 10.10
C MET A 1 -21.58 19.05 9.41
N ALA A 2 -20.27 18.77 9.50
CA ALA A 2 -19.71 17.53 8.99
C ALA A 2 -20.25 16.38 9.84
N GLN A 3 -20.98 15.44 9.24
CA GLN A 3 -21.33 14.20 9.91
C GLN A 3 -20.01 13.46 10.20
N GLN A 4 -19.63 13.42 11.47
CA GLN A 4 -18.64 12.46 11.95
C GLN A 4 -19.29 11.09 11.77
N GLY A 5 -18.84 10.33 10.76
CA GLY A 5 -19.21 8.94 10.60
C GLY A 5 -18.92 8.18 11.89
N ALA A 6 -19.75 7.18 12.21
CA ALA A 6 -19.54 6.33 13.38
C ALA A 6 -18.09 5.81 13.41
N PRO A 7 -17.47 5.69 14.60
CA PRO A 7 -16.09 5.22 14.70
C PRO A 7 -15.97 3.85 14.05
N ARG A 8 -15.05 3.73 13.09
CA ARG A 8 -14.75 2.46 12.42
C ARG A 8 -14.27 1.48 13.49
N ARG A 9 -14.91 0.31 13.60
CA ARG A 9 -14.43 -0.74 14.50
C ARG A 9 -13.06 -1.20 14.00
N GLN A 10 -12.09 -1.26 14.90
CA GLN A 10 -10.75 -1.72 14.54
C GLN A 10 -10.82 -3.16 13.99
N PRO A 11 -10.28 -3.43 12.79
CA PRO A 11 -10.28 -4.77 12.21
C PRO A 11 -9.53 -5.76 13.10
N VAL A 12 -9.95 -7.02 13.08
CA VAL A 12 -9.14 -8.09 13.71
C VAL A 12 -7.88 -8.32 12.88
N ILE A 13 -6.78 -8.72 13.52
CA ILE A 13 -5.48 -8.81 12.82
C ILE A 13 -5.50 -9.75 11.60
N GLY A 14 -6.24 -10.86 11.69
CA GLY A 14 -6.40 -11.81 10.58
C GLY A 14 -7.18 -11.26 9.38
N ASP A 15 -7.82 -10.10 9.53
CA ASP A 15 -8.48 -9.40 8.44
C ASP A 15 -7.54 -8.47 7.68
N TYR A 16 -6.26 -8.37 8.01
CA TYR A 16 -5.32 -7.59 7.19
C TYR A 16 -4.70 -8.42 6.06
N GLY A 17 -4.66 -7.84 4.87
CA GLY A 17 -3.79 -8.28 3.79
C GLY A 17 -2.37 -7.77 4.01
N PHE A 18 -1.39 -8.66 3.83
CA PHE A 18 0.03 -8.38 3.86
C PHE A 18 0.56 -8.03 2.46
N LEU A 19 1.27 -6.90 2.36
CA LEU A 19 2.02 -6.44 1.18
C LEU A 19 3.50 -6.34 1.56
N SER A 20 4.41 -6.59 0.61
CA SER A 20 5.86 -6.46 0.84
C SER A 20 6.61 -6.15 -0.45
N ASP A 21 7.69 -5.38 -0.34
CA ASP A 21 8.74 -5.18 -1.35
C ASP A 21 10.07 -5.84 -0.94
N CYS A 22 10.04 -6.74 0.06
CA CYS A 22 11.18 -7.39 0.73
C CYS A 22 12.18 -6.42 1.40
N ALA A 23 11.85 -5.12 1.47
CA ALA A 23 12.56 -4.13 2.28
C ALA A 23 11.71 -3.69 3.47
N SER A 24 10.39 -3.62 3.26
CA SER A 24 9.35 -3.14 4.16
C SER A 24 8.07 -3.96 3.99
N ALA A 25 7.10 -3.71 4.86
CA ALA A 25 5.77 -4.30 4.76
C ALA A 25 4.66 -3.31 5.10
N ALA A 26 3.52 -3.47 4.44
CA ALA A 26 2.30 -2.72 4.69
C ALA A 26 1.13 -3.67 4.95
N LEU A 27 0.20 -3.24 5.81
CA LEU A 27 -1.04 -3.99 6.10
C LEU A 27 -2.27 -3.23 5.64
N LEU A 28 -3.16 -3.96 4.96
CA LEU A 28 -4.34 -3.46 4.28
C LEU A 28 -5.63 -4.09 4.84
N ASP A 29 -6.58 -3.30 5.33
CA ASP A 29 -7.86 -3.81 5.83
C ASP A 29 -8.79 -4.30 4.69
N ARG A 30 -10.01 -4.76 5.03
CA ARG A 30 -11.02 -5.23 4.07
C ARG A 30 -11.70 -4.11 3.26
N ASP A 31 -11.58 -2.88 3.70
CA ASP A 31 -12.18 -1.71 3.08
C ASP A 31 -11.12 -0.84 2.38
N ALA A 32 -10.00 -1.46 2.00
CA ALA A 32 -8.88 -0.82 1.32
C ALA A 32 -8.29 0.39 2.09
N SER A 33 -8.08 0.23 3.40
CA SER A 33 -7.24 1.12 4.22
C SER A 33 -5.88 0.52 4.52
N ILE A 34 -4.83 1.25 4.19
CA ILE A 34 -3.47 0.93 4.63
C ILE A 34 -3.30 1.52 6.03
N ASP A 35 -3.28 0.64 7.03
CA ASP A 35 -3.30 1.01 8.45
C ASP A 35 -1.93 0.85 9.12
N TRP A 36 -1.02 0.14 8.47
CA TRP A 36 0.35 -0.08 8.94
C TRP A 36 1.32 0.00 7.78
N TRP A 37 2.39 0.77 7.94
CA TRP A 37 3.55 0.75 7.04
C TRP A 37 4.77 1.34 7.74
N CYS A 38 5.83 0.54 7.83
CA CYS A 38 7.16 0.97 8.25
C CYS A 38 8.05 1.06 7.02
N VAL A 39 8.65 2.22 6.76
CA VAL A 39 9.45 2.49 5.54
C VAL A 39 10.63 3.39 5.92
N PRO A 40 11.86 3.16 5.40
CA PRO A 40 12.24 2.28 4.29
C PRO A 40 12.49 0.82 4.66
N ARG A 41 12.48 0.48 5.95
CA ARG A 41 12.82 -0.85 6.45
C ARG A 41 11.76 -1.38 7.43
N PHE A 42 11.72 -2.70 7.61
CA PHE A 42 10.86 -3.35 8.62
C PHE A 42 11.02 -2.78 10.04
N ASP A 43 12.24 -2.40 10.43
CA ASP A 43 12.58 -1.86 11.76
C ASP A 43 12.43 -0.32 11.86
N SER A 44 11.99 0.34 10.78
CA SER A 44 11.77 1.78 10.78
C SER A 44 10.50 2.16 11.57
N PRO A 45 10.46 3.36 12.18
CA PRO A 45 9.21 3.88 12.73
C PRO A 45 8.10 3.93 11.70
N SER A 46 6.86 3.66 12.12
CA SER A 46 5.75 3.61 11.18
C SER A 46 5.37 5.02 10.69
N VAL A 47 4.91 5.09 9.43
CA VAL A 47 4.30 6.29 8.82
C VAL A 47 2.77 6.19 8.75
N PHE A 48 2.27 4.98 8.87
CA PHE A 48 0.89 4.63 9.19
C PHE A 48 0.92 3.66 10.37
N GLY A 49 0.15 3.96 11.40
CA GLY A 49 0.15 3.25 12.68
C GLY A 49 -1.24 3.02 13.23
N ARG A 50 -2.29 3.10 12.40
CA ARG A 50 -3.69 2.91 12.80
C ARG A 50 -3.92 1.59 13.56
N LEU A 51 -3.09 0.59 13.29
CA LEU A 51 -3.10 -0.68 14.01
C LEU A 51 -2.85 -0.56 15.53
N LEU A 52 -2.11 0.46 15.98
CA LEU A 52 -1.81 0.70 17.39
C LEU A 52 -2.75 1.73 18.01
N ASP A 53 -3.15 2.74 17.24
CA ASP A 53 -4.03 3.82 17.68
C ASP A 53 -4.85 4.32 16.47
N PRO A 54 -6.20 4.42 16.53
CA PRO A 54 -7.04 4.87 15.42
C PRO A 54 -6.59 6.17 14.73
N ASP A 55 -5.94 7.07 15.45
CA ASP A 55 -5.46 8.36 14.98
C ASP A 55 -3.98 8.38 14.57
N ALA A 56 -3.25 7.27 14.73
CA ALA A 56 -1.83 7.10 14.36
C ALA A 56 -1.58 6.93 12.84
N GLY A 57 -2.52 7.38 12.02
CA GLY A 57 -2.33 7.59 10.59
C GLY A 57 -2.58 6.38 9.70
N HIS A 58 -3.00 6.67 8.46
CA HIS A 58 -3.49 5.69 7.50
C HIS A 58 -3.56 6.26 6.07
N TRP A 59 -3.90 5.39 5.11
CA TRP A 59 -4.32 5.80 3.76
C TRP A 59 -5.50 4.98 3.24
N THR A 60 -6.67 5.59 3.07
CA THR A 60 -7.87 4.92 2.53
C THR A 60 -8.06 5.15 1.03
N LEU A 61 -8.70 4.20 0.34
CA LEU A 61 -9.15 4.33 -1.05
C LEU A 61 -10.33 3.39 -1.31
N HIS A 62 -11.55 3.90 -1.23
CA HIS A 62 -12.77 3.09 -1.37
C HIS A 62 -13.93 3.92 -1.92
N PRO A 63 -15.05 3.30 -2.34
CA PRO A 63 -16.25 4.04 -2.74
C PRO A 63 -16.82 4.96 -1.64
N THR A 64 -17.49 6.05 -2.03
CA THR A 64 -18.12 6.99 -1.07
C THR A 64 -19.46 6.52 -0.50
N GLY A 65 -20.19 5.68 -1.23
CA GLY A 65 -21.47 5.11 -0.80
C GLY A 65 -21.33 3.70 -0.24
N ASP A 66 -22.46 3.06 0.04
CA ASP A 66 -22.49 1.65 0.47
C ASP A 66 -21.88 0.74 -0.59
N PHE A 67 -21.14 -0.26 -0.12
CA PHE A 67 -20.48 -1.24 -0.97
C PHE A 67 -20.42 -2.61 -0.30
N GLU A 68 -20.33 -3.64 -1.13
CA GLU A 68 -19.82 -4.95 -0.72
C GLU A 68 -18.40 -5.10 -1.27
N SER A 69 -17.52 -5.76 -0.51
CA SER A 69 -16.15 -6.01 -0.95
C SER A 69 -15.77 -7.49 -0.85
N ASP A 70 -15.02 -7.93 -1.86
CA ASP A 70 -14.30 -9.20 -1.87
C ASP A 70 -12.84 -8.94 -2.21
N ARG A 71 -11.94 -9.82 -1.78
CA ARG A 71 -10.52 -9.63 -2.00
C ARG A 71 -9.80 -10.93 -2.30
N ARG A 72 -8.75 -10.82 -3.09
CA ARG A 72 -7.83 -11.91 -3.41
C ARG A 72 -6.45 -11.37 -3.67
N TYR A 73 -5.44 -12.18 -3.39
CA TYR A 73 -4.13 -11.93 -3.97
C TYR A 73 -4.19 -12.18 -5.47
N VAL A 74 -3.51 -11.34 -6.25
CA VAL A 74 -3.17 -11.70 -7.62
C VAL A 74 -2.33 -12.97 -7.54
N GLU A 75 -2.64 -13.93 -8.40
CA GLU A 75 -2.02 -15.25 -8.37
C GLU A 75 -0.50 -15.11 -8.37
N ASP A 76 0.12 -15.75 -7.39
CA ASP A 76 1.57 -15.85 -7.19
C ASP A 76 2.28 -14.55 -6.83
N THR A 77 1.58 -13.71 -6.08
CA THR A 77 2.11 -12.44 -5.64
C THR A 77 1.72 -12.10 -4.20
N LEU A 78 2.35 -11.04 -3.69
CA LEU A 78 1.87 -10.28 -2.54
C LEU A 78 1.12 -9.00 -2.96
N VAL A 79 0.54 -8.99 -4.17
CA VAL A 79 -0.32 -7.90 -4.67
C VAL A 79 -1.76 -8.22 -4.33
N LEU A 80 -2.46 -7.32 -3.63
CA LEU A 80 -3.84 -7.55 -3.21
C LEU A 80 -4.81 -6.81 -4.12
N CYS A 81 -5.81 -7.50 -4.63
CA CYS A 81 -6.92 -6.93 -5.39
C CYS A 81 -8.19 -7.00 -4.56
N THR A 82 -8.79 -5.83 -4.28
CA THR A 82 -10.07 -5.68 -3.61
C THR A 82 -11.10 -5.23 -4.63
N ARG A 83 -12.14 -6.03 -4.83
CA ARG A 83 -13.27 -5.70 -5.70
C ARG A 83 -14.37 -5.07 -4.86
N PHE A 84 -14.89 -3.94 -5.32
CA PHE A 84 -16.01 -3.24 -4.71
C PHE A 84 -17.21 -3.25 -5.65
N VAL A 85 -18.36 -3.69 -5.13
CA VAL A 85 -19.65 -3.63 -5.80
C VAL A 85 -20.50 -2.56 -5.12
N THR A 86 -20.99 -1.61 -5.90
CA THR A 86 -21.88 -0.53 -5.42
C THR A 86 -23.17 -0.52 -6.23
N ALA A 87 -24.15 0.29 -5.82
CA ALA A 87 -25.38 0.48 -6.58
C ALA A 87 -25.16 1.10 -7.99
N THR A 88 -24.02 1.78 -8.22
CA THR A 88 -23.76 2.53 -9.47
C THR A 88 -22.70 1.88 -10.35
N GLY A 89 -22.01 0.84 -9.88
CA GLY A 89 -20.96 0.20 -10.65
C GLY A 89 -20.11 -0.79 -9.86
N THR A 90 -19.03 -1.22 -10.49
CA THR A 90 -18.04 -2.11 -9.89
C THR A 90 -16.66 -1.63 -10.27
N VAL A 91 -15.76 -1.63 -9.30
CA VAL A 91 -14.36 -1.25 -9.44
C VAL A 91 -13.47 -2.28 -8.75
N THR A 92 -12.22 -2.37 -9.17
CA THR A 92 -11.17 -3.05 -8.42
C THR A 92 -10.14 -2.04 -7.95
N VAL A 93 -9.65 -2.23 -6.73
CA VAL A 93 -8.48 -1.54 -6.17
C VAL A 93 -7.38 -2.57 -6.02
N THR A 94 -6.26 -2.36 -6.71
CA THR A 94 -5.08 -3.23 -6.64
C THR A 94 -3.97 -2.51 -5.90
N ASP A 95 -3.62 -3.03 -4.73
CA ASP A 95 -2.67 -2.47 -3.78
C ASP A 95 -1.36 -3.24 -3.78
N THR A 96 -0.25 -2.52 -3.90
CA THR A 96 1.08 -3.11 -4.11
C THR A 96 2.18 -2.30 -3.44
N LEU A 97 3.09 -2.95 -2.71
CA LEU A 97 4.41 -2.35 -2.47
C LEU A 97 5.28 -2.63 -3.70
N GLY A 98 5.66 -1.55 -4.40
CA GLY A 98 6.33 -1.62 -5.68
C GLY A 98 7.71 -2.25 -5.56
N LEU A 99 8.03 -3.16 -6.48
CA LEU A 99 9.37 -3.68 -6.65
C LEU A 99 10.15 -2.84 -7.67
N GLU A 100 11.48 -2.99 -7.67
CA GLU A 100 12.32 -2.31 -8.66
C GLU A 100 11.87 -2.65 -10.08
N HIS A 101 11.82 -1.63 -10.95
CA HIS A 101 11.50 -1.83 -12.35
C HIS A 101 12.40 -2.88 -13.00
N GLY A 102 11.80 -3.91 -13.56
CA GLY A 102 12.48 -4.98 -14.28
C GLY A 102 13.12 -6.05 -13.39
N ALA A 103 13.01 -5.97 -12.05
CA ALA A 103 13.53 -7.01 -11.18
C ALA A 103 12.81 -8.34 -11.40
N ARG A 104 13.55 -9.45 -11.44
CA ARG A 104 13.00 -10.80 -11.66
C ARG A 104 13.66 -11.82 -10.74
N GLY A 105 12.99 -12.96 -10.53
CA GLY A 105 13.52 -14.05 -9.70
C GLY A 105 14.02 -13.56 -8.33
N HIS A 106 15.24 -13.93 -7.96
CA HIS A 106 15.87 -13.54 -6.71
C HIS A 106 16.39 -12.09 -6.65
N GLU A 107 16.18 -11.28 -7.68
CA GLU A 107 16.54 -9.84 -7.65
C GLU A 107 15.52 -8.99 -6.89
N ILE A 108 14.30 -9.52 -6.68
CA ILE A 108 13.22 -8.78 -6.03
C ILE A 108 13.66 -8.26 -4.65
N GLY A 109 13.43 -6.98 -4.41
CA GLY A 109 13.73 -6.31 -3.14
C GLY A 109 15.19 -5.88 -2.91
N LEU A 110 16.12 -6.16 -3.84
CA LEU A 110 17.50 -5.69 -3.71
C LEU A 110 17.62 -4.17 -3.76
N ARG A 111 16.77 -3.51 -4.55
CA ARG A 111 16.74 -2.06 -4.73
C ARG A 111 15.31 -1.54 -4.65
N SER A 112 14.67 -1.75 -3.50
CA SER A 112 13.29 -1.29 -3.30
C SER A 112 13.14 0.22 -3.64
N PRO A 113 12.11 0.59 -4.41
CA PRO A 113 11.75 1.98 -4.70
C PRO A 113 11.04 2.66 -3.52
N HIS A 114 10.74 1.94 -2.44
CA HIS A 114 10.03 2.41 -1.24
C HIS A 114 8.71 3.12 -1.59
N ALA A 115 7.94 2.50 -2.48
CA ALA A 115 6.71 3.07 -3.02
C ALA A 115 5.53 2.13 -2.84
N LEU A 116 4.43 2.68 -2.37
CA LEU A 116 3.14 2.02 -2.28
C LEU A 116 2.26 2.51 -3.43
N LEU A 117 1.78 1.58 -4.25
CA LEU A 117 0.97 1.81 -5.45
C LEU A 117 -0.45 1.34 -5.21
N ARG A 118 -1.42 2.13 -5.68
CA ARG A 118 -2.85 1.82 -5.57
C ARG A 118 -3.51 2.14 -6.91
N ARG A 119 -3.90 1.09 -7.63
CA ARG A 119 -4.55 1.17 -8.94
C ARG A 119 -6.05 0.99 -8.78
N VAL A 120 -6.85 1.92 -9.28
CA VAL A 120 -8.31 1.77 -9.37
C VAL A 120 -8.71 1.50 -10.82
N GLU A 121 -9.43 0.42 -11.08
CA GLU A 121 -9.94 0.07 -12.39
C GLU A 121 -11.47 -0.01 -12.38
N GLY A 122 -12.12 0.69 -13.30
CA GLY A 122 -13.57 0.62 -13.49
C GLY A 122 -13.94 -0.60 -14.31
N LEU A 123 -14.76 -1.49 -13.74
CA LEU A 123 -15.24 -2.69 -14.44
C LEU A 123 -16.62 -2.49 -15.06
N HIS A 124 -17.53 -1.83 -14.35
CA HIS A 124 -18.89 -1.57 -14.80
C HIS A 124 -19.42 -0.26 -14.21
N GLY A 125 -20.28 0.44 -14.95
CA GLY A 125 -20.92 1.67 -14.50
C GLY A 125 -19.92 2.79 -14.20
N SER A 126 -20.24 3.64 -13.23
CA SER A 126 -19.37 4.71 -12.74
C SER A 126 -19.45 4.78 -11.23
N VAL A 127 -18.29 4.71 -10.57
CA VAL A 127 -18.20 4.68 -9.11
C VAL A 127 -17.44 5.90 -8.63
N GLN A 128 -18.01 6.62 -7.66
CA GLN A 128 -17.31 7.69 -6.97
C GLN A 128 -16.40 7.08 -5.89
N ILE A 129 -15.11 7.35 -6.02
CA ILE A 129 -14.06 6.92 -5.10
C ILE A 129 -13.64 8.10 -4.24
N ARG A 130 -13.34 7.81 -2.98
CA ARG A 130 -12.73 8.74 -2.06
C ARG A 130 -11.43 8.16 -1.51
N SER A 131 -10.41 9.01 -1.44
CA SER A 131 -9.15 8.69 -0.77
C SER A 131 -8.85 9.69 0.33
N GLU A 132 -8.40 9.20 1.48
CA GLU A 132 -7.85 10.00 2.57
C GLU A 132 -6.42 9.59 2.86
N PHE A 133 -5.49 10.50 2.60
CA PHE A 133 -4.07 10.36 2.96
C PHE A 133 -3.80 11.11 4.26
N ALA A 134 -3.61 10.38 5.35
CA ALA A 134 -3.43 10.94 6.69
C ALA A 134 -2.20 10.32 7.38
N PRO A 135 -0.97 10.56 6.89
CA PRO A 135 0.22 10.00 7.50
C PRO A 135 0.46 10.54 8.91
N ARG A 136 1.04 9.70 9.78
CA ARG A 136 1.59 10.08 11.08
C ARG A 136 2.89 9.33 11.32
N MET A 137 3.99 10.06 11.40
CA MET A 137 5.32 9.48 11.57
C MET A 137 5.54 9.11 13.04
N GLU A 138 6.58 8.31 13.28
CA GLU A 138 7.02 7.93 14.64
C GLU A 138 5.89 7.24 15.42
N TYR A 139 5.22 6.26 14.79
CA TYR A 139 4.12 5.51 15.42
C TYR A 139 2.95 6.40 15.87
N GLY A 140 2.58 7.39 15.07
CA GLY A 140 1.50 8.32 15.41
C GLY A 140 1.94 9.59 16.13
N ARG A 141 3.17 9.65 16.66
CA ARG A 141 3.63 10.74 17.54
C ARG A 141 3.89 12.06 16.82
N THR A 142 4.15 12.01 15.51
CA THR A 142 4.46 13.19 14.72
C THR A 142 3.42 13.39 13.63
N GLN A 143 2.68 14.50 13.72
CA GLN A 143 1.84 14.97 12.63
C GLN A 143 2.70 15.74 11.61
N PRO A 144 2.77 15.31 10.34
CA PRO A 144 3.56 15.99 9.34
C PRO A 144 2.91 17.29 8.88
N HIS A 145 3.73 18.19 8.34
CA HIS A 145 3.26 19.32 7.55
C HIS A 145 2.90 18.84 6.13
N LEU A 146 1.65 19.04 5.71
CA LEU A 146 1.16 18.68 4.38
C LEU A 146 1.12 19.90 3.47
N ARG A 147 1.61 19.75 2.24
CA ARG A 147 1.58 20.79 1.21
C ARG A 147 1.13 20.22 -0.13
N VAL A 148 0.17 20.87 -0.77
CA VAL A 148 -0.20 20.57 -2.16
C VAL A 148 0.90 21.07 -3.10
N THR A 149 1.20 20.29 -4.12
CA THR A 149 2.21 20.56 -5.15
C THR A 149 1.60 20.23 -6.51
N ASP A 150 2.27 20.65 -7.59
CA ASP A 150 1.86 20.30 -8.96
C ASP A 150 1.78 18.78 -9.20
N ALA A 151 2.52 17.98 -8.42
CA ALA A 151 2.59 16.52 -8.54
C ALA A 151 1.66 15.76 -7.58
N GLY A 152 0.90 16.46 -6.72
CA GLY A 152 0.05 15.86 -5.68
C GLY A 152 0.29 16.48 -4.30
N VAL A 153 0.49 15.66 -3.27
CA VAL A 153 0.66 16.10 -1.87
C VAL A 153 2.01 15.63 -1.34
N GLU A 154 2.75 16.55 -0.72
CA GLU A 154 3.96 16.24 0.04
C GLU A 154 3.65 16.33 1.54
N ALA A 155 4.00 15.30 2.30
CA ALA A 155 3.98 15.30 3.75
C ALA A 155 5.40 15.20 4.29
N ARG A 156 5.79 16.12 5.19
CA ARG A 156 7.11 16.10 5.85
C ARG A 156 6.94 16.04 7.37
N GLY A 157 7.58 15.06 8.00
CA GLY A 157 7.62 14.91 9.45
C GLY A 157 8.95 14.31 9.87
N GLY A 158 9.74 15.05 10.66
CA GLY A 158 11.08 14.63 11.08
C GLY A 158 11.99 14.27 9.88
N PRO A 159 12.65 13.10 9.89
CA PRO A 159 13.54 12.66 8.81
C PRO A 159 12.79 12.11 7.58
N VAL A 160 11.46 12.10 7.59
CA VAL A 160 10.64 11.44 6.57
C VAL A 160 9.93 12.45 5.66
N ARG A 161 9.98 12.18 4.36
CA ARG A 161 9.14 12.80 3.34
C ARG A 161 8.32 11.73 2.63
N LEU A 162 7.02 11.93 2.55
CA LEU A 162 6.13 11.14 1.72
C LEU A 162 5.54 12.01 0.60
N SER A 163 5.58 11.50 -0.62
CA SER A 163 5.01 12.14 -1.80
C SER A 163 3.84 11.31 -2.32
N CYS A 164 2.62 11.79 -2.11
CA CYS A 164 1.39 11.19 -2.62
C CYS A 164 1.03 11.81 -3.98
N SER A 165 1.14 11.05 -5.06
CA SER A 165 0.94 11.50 -6.45
C SER A 165 -0.16 10.70 -7.16
N GLY A 166 -0.79 11.31 -8.16
CA GLY A 166 -1.77 10.68 -9.03
C GLY A 166 -2.56 11.72 -9.84
N PRO A 167 -3.35 11.30 -10.85
CA PRO A 167 -4.09 12.22 -11.73
C PRO A 167 -5.38 12.73 -11.07
N VAL A 168 -5.28 13.20 -9.83
CA VAL A 168 -6.42 13.64 -9.00
C VAL A 168 -6.05 14.90 -8.23
N THR A 169 -7.05 15.73 -7.95
CA THR A 169 -6.86 16.96 -7.16
C THR A 169 -7.05 16.68 -5.68
N TRP A 170 -6.07 17.07 -4.87
CA TRP A 170 -6.10 16.91 -3.42
C TRP A 170 -6.45 18.20 -2.71
N VAL A 171 -7.19 18.09 -1.62
CA VAL A 171 -7.48 19.17 -0.67
C VAL A 171 -6.86 18.82 0.67
N CYS A 172 -5.92 19.64 1.14
CA CYS A 172 -5.29 19.47 2.45
C CYS A 172 -6.04 20.23 3.54
N GLY A 173 -6.16 19.63 4.72
CA GLY A 173 -6.70 20.27 5.92
C GLY A 173 -6.60 19.35 7.14
N ASN A 174 -6.43 19.91 8.34
CA ASN A 174 -6.42 19.17 9.61
C ASN A 174 -5.44 17.96 9.62
N GLY A 175 -4.25 18.14 9.02
CA GLY A 175 -3.21 17.11 8.97
C GLY A 175 -3.56 15.89 8.11
N ARG A 176 -4.44 16.04 7.14
CA ARG A 176 -4.78 15.03 6.12
C ARG A 176 -4.99 15.68 4.76
N ALA A 177 -4.90 14.88 3.70
CA ALA A 177 -5.30 15.26 2.36
C ALA A 177 -6.43 14.35 1.88
N VAL A 178 -7.42 14.94 1.23
CA VAL A 178 -8.61 14.25 0.74
C VAL A 178 -8.78 14.50 -0.74
N THR A 179 -9.17 13.47 -1.48
CA THR A 179 -9.62 13.60 -2.87
C THR A 179 -10.85 12.74 -3.10
N THR A 180 -11.66 13.12 -4.08
CA THR A 180 -12.83 12.38 -4.54
C THR A 180 -12.92 12.51 -6.04
N PHE A 181 -13.08 11.38 -6.73
CA PHE A 181 -13.08 11.30 -8.19
C PHE A 181 -13.97 10.15 -8.65
N HIS A 182 -14.37 10.17 -9.93
CA HIS A 182 -15.14 9.08 -10.53
C HIS A 182 -14.24 8.18 -11.35
N VAL A 183 -14.53 6.87 -11.32
CA VAL A 183 -13.93 5.89 -12.21
C VAL A 183 -15.05 5.16 -12.92
N SER A 184 -15.08 5.28 -14.25
CA SER A 184 -16.06 4.63 -15.13
C SER A 184 -15.47 3.35 -15.73
N ALA A 185 -16.33 2.47 -16.23
CA ALA A 185 -15.91 1.24 -16.91
C ALA A 185 -14.81 1.51 -17.96
N GLY A 186 -13.71 0.74 -17.89
CA GLY A 186 -12.54 0.86 -18.76
C GLY A 186 -11.56 1.98 -18.37
N GLN A 187 -11.85 2.79 -17.35
CA GLN A 187 -10.92 3.79 -16.84
C GLN A 187 -10.01 3.19 -15.75
N THR A 188 -8.76 3.64 -15.75
CA THR A 188 -7.76 3.29 -14.74
C THR A 188 -7.19 4.56 -14.11
N VAL A 189 -7.08 4.58 -12.78
CA VAL A 189 -6.47 5.67 -12.01
C VAL A 189 -5.42 5.10 -11.07
N ASP A 190 -4.17 5.47 -11.27
CA ASP A 190 -3.06 5.08 -10.42
C ASP A 190 -2.72 6.19 -9.40
N LEU A 191 -2.69 5.83 -8.13
CA LEU A 191 -2.17 6.64 -7.04
C LEU A 191 -0.90 6.00 -6.47
N ARG A 192 0.04 6.82 -6.00
CA ARG A 192 1.29 6.35 -5.40
C ARG A 192 1.65 7.18 -4.18
N VAL A 193 2.15 6.54 -3.14
CA VAL A 193 2.93 7.19 -2.09
C VAL A 193 4.37 6.70 -2.17
N ALA A 194 5.32 7.62 -2.34
CA ALA A 194 6.75 7.31 -2.34
C ALA A 194 7.42 7.91 -1.09
N TYR A 195 8.31 7.13 -0.48
CA TYR A 195 9.17 7.57 0.62
C TYR A 195 10.48 8.16 0.11
N ALA A 196 10.95 9.20 0.78
CA ALA A 196 12.34 9.67 0.70
C ALA A 196 12.78 10.26 2.05
N PRO A 197 14.09 10.26 2.35
CA PRO A 197 14.61 11.07 3.45
C PRO A 197 14.30 12.56 3.25
N SER A 198 13.90 13.26 4.32
CA SER A 198 13.48 14.66 4.22
C SER A 198 14.64 15.61 3.89
N PHE A 199 15.87 15.23 4.24
CA PHE A 199 17.11 15.96 3.97
C PHE A 199 17.66 15.76 2.55
N GLU A 200 17.15 14.78 1.80
CA GLU A 200 17.51 14.63 0.39
C GLU A 200 16.76 15.67 -0.47
N PRO A 201 17.39 16.15 -1.56
CA PRO A 201 16.68 16.99 -2.51
C PRO A 201 15.50 16.18 -3.08
N PRO A 202 14.34 16.84 -3.33
CA PRO A 202 13.27 16.17 -4.06
C PRO A 202 13.82 15.66 -5.40
N PRO A 203 13.37 14.49 -5.88
CA PRO A 203 13.82 13.98 -7.17
C PRO A 203 13.62 15.06 -8.24
N ALA A 204 14.63 15.26 -9.09
CA ALA A 204 14.57 16.25 -10.16
C ALA A 204 13.28 16.05 -10.98
N ARG A 205 12.63 17.14 -11.42
CA ARG A 205 11.54 17.06 -12.40
C ARG A 205 12.12 16.47 -13.68
N ARG A 206 11.93 15.17 -13.89
CA ARG A 206 12.36 14.46 -15.09
C ARG A 206 11.24 14.47 -16.13
N GLY A 207 11.61 14.54 -17.40
CA GLY A 207 10.65 14.63 -18.50
C GLY A 207 9.85 13.33 -18.68
N PRO A 208 8.69 13.37 -19.37
CA PRO A 208 7.80 12.21 -19.56
C PRO A 208 8.41 11.02 -20.34
N PHE A 209 9.63 11.16 -20.90
CA PHE A 209 10.34 10.11 -21.64
C PHE A 209 11.54 9.51 -20.87
N GLU A 210 11.83 9.97 -19.64
CA GLU A 210 12.96 9.48 -18.82
C GLU A 210 12.56 8.45 -17.75
N ASP A 211 11.27 8.06 -17.70
CA ASP A 211 10.67 7.37 -16.57
C ASP A 211 10.49 5.86 -16.80
N THR A 212 11.54 5.18 -17.23
CA THR A 212 11.60 3.70 -17.25
C THR A 212 11.97 3.12 -15.88
N ALA A 213 12.06 3.93 -14.82
CA ALA A 213 12.56 3.51 -13.50
C ALA A 213 11.51 3.55 -12.38
N GLN A 214 10.30 4.06 -12.63
CA GLN A 214 9.24 4.03 -11.62
C GLN A 214 8.61 2.63 -11.52
N PRO A 215 8.32 2.18 -10.29
CA PRO A 215 7.62 0.92 -10.10
C PRO A 215 6.19 1.03 -10.63
N THR A 216 5.72 -0.04 -11.27
CA THR A 216 4.33 -0.18 -11.68
C THR A 216 3.73 -1.42 -11.02
N THR A 217 2.40 -1.44 -10.91
CA THR A 217 1.66 -2.62 -10.43
C THR A 217 1.95 -3.83 -11.31
N ASP A 218 1.95 -3.66 -12.64
CA ASP A 218 2.16 -4.76 -13.60
C ASP A 218 3.57 -5.34 -13.51
N ASP A 219 4.59 -4.49 -13.40
CA ASP A 219 5.97 -4.96 -13.27
C ASP A 219 6.21 -5.65 -11.92
N THR A 220 5.57 -5.17 -10.85
CA THR A 220 5.63 -5.82 -9.54
C THR A 220 4.94 -7.18 -9.54
N ILE A 221 3.81 -7.33 -10.24
CA ILE A 221 3.16 -8.62 -10.47
C ILE A 221 4.12 -9.57 -11.21
N ALA A 222 4.72 -9.11 -12.31
CA ALA A 222 5.66 -9.90 -13.10
C ALA A 222 6.89 -10.33 -12.29
N ALA A 223 7.40 -9.46 -11.42
CA ALA A 223 8.52 -9.74 -10.53
C ALA A 223 8.19 -10.86 -9.53
N TRP A 224 7.07 -10.76 -8.83
CA TRP A 224 6.61 -11.80 -7.91
C TRP A 224 6.34 -13.13 -8.59
N GLN A 225 5.64 -13.10 -9.74
CA GLN A 225 5.37 -14.31 -10.53
C GLN A 225 6.65 -14.96 -11.05
N SER A 226 7.65 -14.16 -11.44
CA SER A 226 8.96 -14.66 -11.82
C SER A 226 9.69 -15.36 -10.66
N TRP A 227 9.64 -14.79 -9.46
CA TRP A 227 10.17 -15.44 -8.26
C TRP A 227 9.42 -16.74 -7.97
N ALA A 228 8.08 -16.71 -7.94
CA ALA A 228 7.28 -17.89 -7.67
C ALA A 228 7.49 -19.01 -8.70
N GLY A 229 7.68 -18.65 -9.98
CA GLY A 229 7.95 -19.58 -11.07
C GLY A 229 9.26 -20.37 -10.90
N GLN A 230 10.23 -19.83 -10.16
CA GLN A 230 11.48 -20.53 -9.80
C GLN A 230 11.31 -21.52 -8.64
N HIS A 231 10.18 -21.47 -7.91
CA HIS A 231 9.92 -22.24 -6.69
C HIS A 231 8.68 -23.14 -6.83
N THR A 232 8.60 -23.88 -7.94
CA THR A 232 7.45 -24.74 -8.31
C THR A 232 7.68 -26.23 -8.07
N THR A 233 8.78 -26.60 -7.42
CA THR A 233 9.24 -28.01 -7.32
C THR A 233 8.56 -28.83 -6.22
N TYR A 234 7.70 -28.22 -5.39
CA TYR A 234 7.00 -28.93 -4.33
C TYR A 234 5.77 -29.67 -4.86
N ASP A 235 5.75 -30.99 -4.72
CA ASP A 235 4.70 -31.91 -5.18
C ASP A 235 4.01 -32.68 -4.04
N GLY A 236 4.24 -32.27 -2.79
CA GLY A 236 3.68 -32.89 -1.59
C GLY A 236 2.22 -32.50 -1.31
N ALA A 237 1.75 -32.86 -0.11
CA ALA A 237 0.42 -32.48 0.35
C ALA A 237 0.33 -30.95 0.55
N PHE A 238 -0.75 -30.31 0.10
CA PHE A 238 -1.00 -28.86 0.25
C PHE A 238 -0.08 -27.94 -0.58
N PRO A 239 0.05 -28.16 -1.91
CA PRO A 239 0.96 -27.36 -2.74
C PRO A 239 0.56 -25.88 -2.80
N ALA A 240 -0.73 -25.57 -2.74
CA ALA A 240 -1.21 -24.18 -2.76
C ALA A 240 -0.82 -23.43 -1.48
N GLU A 241 -0.93 -24.08 -0.33
CA GLU A 241 -0.60 -23.52 0.98
C GLU A 241 0.92 -23.33 1.13
N VAL A 242 1.72 -24.28 0.67
CA VAL A 242 3.19 -24.16 0.64
C VAL A 242 3.61 -23.00 -0.26
N ARG A 243 3.02 -22.88 -1.44
CA ARG A 243 3.29 -21.78 -2.37
C ARG A 243 2.92 -20.42 -1.79
N ARG A 244 1.77 -20.32 -1.11
CA ARG A 244 1.38 -19.08 -0.43
C ARG A 244 2.32 -18.74 0.73
N SER A 245 2.71 -19.75 1.51
CA SER A 245 3.60 -19.59 2.65
C SER A 245 5.00 -19.17 2.21
N SER A 246 5.51 -19.69 1.08
CA SER A 246 6.82 -19.31 0.55
C SER A 246 6.85 -17.85 0.11
N LEU A 247 5.79 -17.35 -0.54
CA LEU A 247 5.64 -15.93 -0.87
C LEU A 247 5.65 -15.04 0.38
N VAL A 248 4.92 -15.44 1.43
CA VAL A 248 4.89 -14.70 2.69
C VAL A 248 6.27 -14.70 3.36
N LEU A 249 6.95 -15.85 3.42
CA LEU A 249 8.31 -15.95 3.97
C LEU A 249 9.31 -15.09 3.19
N GLN A 250 9.23 -15.10 1.86
CA GLN A 250 10.05 -14.22 1.02
C GLN A 250 9.72 -12.75 1.30
N GLY A 251 8.43 -12.39 1.41
CA GLY A 251 8.01 -11.04 1.77
C GLY A 251 8.44 -10.60 3.17
N LEU A 252 8.69 -11.53 4.10
CA LEU A 252 9.26 -11.27 5.43
C LEU A 252 10.79 -11.40 5.45
N THR A 253 11.41 -11.69 4.31
CA THR A 253 12.88 -11.75 4.19
C THR A 253 13.40 -10.38 3.79
N PHE A 254 14.20 -9.76 4.66
CA PHE A 254 14.86 -8.49 4.37
C PHE A 254 15.98 -8.72 3.35
N GLN A 255 15.68 -8.47 2.08
CA GLN A 255 16.46 -8.95 0.95
C GLN A 255 17.94 -8.53 1.00
N ALA A 256 18.23 -7.31 1.45
CA ALA A 256 19.62 -6.81 1.49
C ALA A 256 20.54 -7.60 2.43
N SER A 257 19.98 -8.34 3.39
CA SER A 257 20.75 -9.15 4.35
C SER A 257 20.40 -10.64 4.35
N GLY A 258 19.23 -11.01 3.84
CA GLY A 258 18.65 -12.35 3.97
C GLY A 258 18.05 -12.66 5.34
N ALA A 259 18.05 -11.71 6.29
CA ALA A 259 17.43 -11.91 7.60
C ALA A 259 15.90 -12.01 7.46
N VAL A 260 15.29 -12.96 8.16
CA VAL A 260 13.82 -13.12 8.21
C VAL A 260 13.28 -12.37 9.41
N VAL A 261 12.28 -11.51 9.20
CA VAL A 261 11.58 -10.83 10.29
C VAL A 261 10.48 -11.73 10.86
N ALA A 262 10.30 -11.71 12.18
CA ALA A 262 9.32 -12.55 12.86
C ALA A 262 7.87 -12.17 12.52
N ALA A 263 7.61 -10.88 12.32
CA ALA A 263 6.31 -10.34 11.97
C ALA A 263 6.46 -9.03 11.19
N ALA A 264 5.44 -8.69 10.40
CA ALA A 264 5.34 -7.40 9.72
C ALA A 264 4.99 -6.23 10.66
N THR A 265 4.56 -6.54 11.88
CA THR A 265 4.10 -5.62 12.90
C THR A 265 5.00 -5.70 14.13
N THR A 266 4.85 -4.73 15.03
CA THR A 266 5.45 -4.76 16.36
C THR A 266 4.38 -4.44 17.41
N SER A 267 4.67 -4.74 18.67
CA SER A 267 3.87 -4.32 19.83
C SER A 267 2.41 -4.80 19.85
N LEU A 268 2.05 -5.78 19.01
CA LEU A 268 0.78 -6.48 19.14
C LEU A 268 0.91 -7.61 20.16
N PRO A 269 -0.05 -7.76 21.10
CA PRO A 269 -0.02 -8.86 22.04
C PRO A 269 -0.23 -10.19 21.29
N GLU A 270 0.50 -11.21 21.70
CA GLU A 270 0.40 -12.56 21.13
C GLU A 270 -0.97 -13.19 21.44
N VAL A 271 -1.62 -12.75 22.52
CA VAL A 271 -2.95 -13.18 22.97
C VAL A 271 -3.92 -12.01 23.08
N MET A 272 -5.19 -12.26 22.76
CA MET A 272 -6.26 -11.26 22.92
C MET A 272 -6.38 -10.86 24.39
N GLY A 273 -6.08 -9.60 24.69
CA GLY A 273 -6.12 -9.05 26.05
C GLY A 273 -4.75 -8.75 26.67
N GLY A 274 -3.65 -9.17 26.02
CA GLY A 274 -2.29 -9.01 26.55
C GLY A 274 -1.76 -10.26 27.22
#